data_AF-A0A960H4Y5-F1
#
_entry.id   AF-A0A960H4Y5-F1
#
_cell.length_a   1.000
_cell.length_b   1.000
_cell.length_c   1.000
_cell.angle_alpha   90.00
_cell.angle_beta   90.00
_cell.angle_gamma   90.00
#
_symmetry.space_group_name_H-M   'P 1'
#
loop_
_entity.id
_entity.type
_entity.pdbx_description
1 polymer ?
#
loop_
_entity_poly.entity_id
_entity_poly.type
_entity_poly.pdbx_seq_one_letter_code
_entity_poly.pdbx_strand_id
1 'polypeptide(L)'
;MGFLKQEVPVIDFETWSRGTRAEKIKPMAKHWAEVGFGTPVALHLFYVVKILLYIFVAALFALATKGIDGFGNISRWWSEPIVFEKVVLYTMLFEVVGFGCGFGPLNNRFFPPMGSIIYWLRPGTIRLPPWPDRVPLTKGDSRGPVDVLLYGALVVMLIVALFSDGTGPIPALGTEVGLLPTWQIVAVLVLLALAGLRDKVIFLAARGEVYGSFAVAFLFAGVDIILAAKLVCMAIWMGAATSKITRHFPFVISTMMSNSPVMRPRFL
;
A
#
# COMPACT_ATOMS: atom_id res chain seq x y z
N MET A 1 -13.03 26.10 -0.22
CA MET A 1 -11.61 25.77 0.02
C MET A 1 -10.68 26.79 -0.61
N GLY A 2 -9.72 27.28 0.16
CA GLY A 2 -8.58 28.00 -0.40
C GLY A 2 -7.64 27.04 -1.12
N PHE A 3 -6.94 27.53 -2.15
CA PHE A 3 -5.93 26.74 -2.87
C PHE A 3 -4.77 26.33 -1.94
N LEU A 4 -4.32 27.28 -1.12
CA LEU A 4 -3.22 27.10 -0.15
C LEU A 4 -3.67 27.09 1.31
N LYS A 5 -4.84 27.65 1.61
CA LYS A 5 -5.34 27.78 2.99
C LYS A 5 -6.35 26.68 3.31
N GLN A 6 -6.17 26.08 4.48
CA GLN A 6 -7.13 25.13 5.05
C GLN A 6 -8.45 25.87 5.33
N GLU A 7 -9.55 25.18 5.10
CA GLU A 7 -10.87 25.63 5.53
C GLU A 7 -11.09 25.14 6.95
N VAL A 8 -11.33 26.06 7.89
CA VAL A 8 -11.53 25.77 9.30
C VAL A 8 -12.97 26.06 9.71
N PRO A 9 -13.50 25.42 10.77
CA PRO A 9 -14.82 25.74 11.29
C PRO A 9 -14.91 27.23 11.66
N VAL A 10 -15.94 27.90 11.16
CA VAL A 10 -16.24 29.28 11.54
C VAL A 10 -17.00 29.25 12.86
N ILE A 11 -16.31 29.59 13.94
CA ILE A 11 -16.87 29.62 15.30
C ILE A 11 -16.48 30.93 15.99
N ASP A 12 -17.37 31.46 16.82
CA ASP A 12 -16.99 32.44 17.83
C ASP A 12 -16.33 31.70 19.00
N PHE A 13 -15.02 31.87 19.15
CA PHE A 13 -14.22 31.10 20.10
C PHE A 13 -14.63 31.39 21.55
N GLU A 14 -14.99 32.64 21.87
CA GLU A 14 -15.34 33.02 23.24
C GLU A 14 -16.61 32.31 23.69
N THR A 15 -17.65 32.33 22.85
CA THR A 15 -18.91 31.61 23.10
C THR A 15 -18.72 30.10 23.05
N TRP A 16 -18.02 29.57 22.05
CA TRP A 16 -17.80 28.14 21.88
C TRP A 16 -17.03 27.51 23.06
N SER A 17 -16.02 28.20 23.59
CA SER A 17 -15.20 27.71 24.70
C SER A 17 -15.97 27.53 26.00
N ARG A 18 -17.07 28.27 26.21
CA ARG A 18 -17.92 28.22 27.41
C ARG A 18 -19.03 27.17 27.34
N GLY A 19 -19.32 26.63 26.15
CA GLY A 19 -20.36 25.62 25.95
C GLY A 19 -20.05 24.24 26.56
N THR A 20 -21.09 23.43 26.69
CA THR A 20 -21.02 22.01 27.03
C THR A 20 -20.27 21.21 25.95
N ARG A 21 -19.85 19.98 26.28
CA ARG A 21 -19.18 19.08 25.31
C ARG A 21 -20.02 18.88 24.04
N ALA A 22 -21.34 18.71 24.19
CA ALA A 22 -22.24 18.51 23.06
C ALA A 22 -22.32 19.75 22.15
N GLU A 23 -22.41 20.94 22.75
CA GLU A 23 -22.43 22.22 22.03
C GLU A 23 -21.11 22.47 21.30
N LYS A 24 -19.98 22.04 21.88
CA LYS A 24 -18.66 22.15 21.25
C LYS A 24 -18.48 21.23 20.05
N ILE A 25 -19.02 20.01 20.11
CA ILE A 25 -18.89 19.01 19.04
C ILE A 25 -19.75 19.35 17.83
N LYS A 26 -20.96 19.89 18.05
CA LYS A 26 -21.92 20.18 16.98
C LYS A 26 -21.33 20.98 15.79
N PRO A 27 -20.63 22.12 15.99
CA PRO A 27 -20.02 22.85 14.87
C PRO A 27 -18.87 22.09 14.21
N MET A 28 -18.11 21.29 14.97
CA MET A 28 -17.02 20.47 14.42
C MET A 28 -17.57 19.35 13.52
N ALA A 29 -18.60 18.65 13.99
CA ALA A 29 -19.26 17.58 13.24
C ALA A 29 -19.92 18.11 11.97
N LYS A 30 -20.56 19.29 12.04
CA LYS A 30 -21.15 19.95 10.88
C LYS A 30 -20.09 20.34 9.85
N HIS A 31 -19.00 20.97 10.29
CA HIS A 31 -17.89 21.31 9.41
C HIS A 31 -17.28 20.07 8.74
N TRP A 32 -17.06 18.99 9.51
CA TRP A 32 -16.56 17.74 8.97
C TRP A 32 -17.51 17.13 7.92
N ALA A 33 -18.82 17.17 8.17
CA ALA A 33 -19.81 16.66 7.22
C ALA A 33 -19.83 17.46 5.91
N GLU A 34 -19.71 18.79 5.98
CA GLU A 34 -19.81 19.70 4.83
C GLU A 34 -18.50 19.83 4.03
N VAL A 35 -17.35 19.80 4.73
CA VAL A 35 -16.04 20.19 4.18
C VAL A 35 -14.98 19.08 4.33
N GLY A 36 -15.27 18.02 5.08
CA GLY A 36 -14.32 16.96 5.42
C GLY A 36 -13.22 17.49 6.34
N PHE A 37 -11.99 17.04 6.09
CA PHE A 37 -10.81 17.54 6.83
C PHE A 37 -10.47 19.02 6.58
N GLY A 38 -11.08 19.67 5.57
CA GLY A 38 -10.76 21.06 5.23
C GLY A 38 -9.43 21.24 4.49
N THR A 39 -8.82 20.14 4.01
CA THR A 39 -7.49 20.12 3.39
C THR A 39 -7.37 21.09 2.20
N PRO A 40 -6.29 21.90 2.12
CA PRO A 40 -5.98 22.69 0.92
C PRO A 40 -6.03 21.88 -0.39
N VAL A 41 -6.51 22.50 -1.47
CA VAL A 41 -6.57 21.84 -2.79
C VAL A 41 -5.18 21.46 -3.30
N ALA A 42 -4.16 22.28 -3.01
CA ALA A 42 -2.77 21.98 -3.37
C ALA A 42 -2.29 20.61 -2.84
N LEU A 43 -2.77 20.15 -1.68
CA LEU A 43 -2.42 18.83 -1.17
C LEU A 43 -3.02 17.70 -2.02
N HIS A 44 -4.21 17.88 -2.60
CA HIS A 44 -4.78 16.89 -3.52
C HIS A 44 -3.93 16.76 -4.80
N LEU A 45 -3.44 17.89 -5.34
CA LEU A 45 -2.54 17.89 -6.49
C LEU A 45 -1.22 17.17 -6.19
N PHE A 46 -0.69 17.33 -4.97
CA PHE A 46 0.47 16.55 -4.51
C PHE A 46 0.22 15.02 -4.62
N TYR A 47 -0.96 14.54 -4.24
CA TYR A 47 -1.28 13.11 -4.38
C TYR A 47 -1.51 12.67 -5.84
N VAL A 48 -2.02 13.55 -6.71
CA VAL A 48 -2.08 13.27 -8.16
C VAL A 48 -0.67 13.08 -8.72
N VAL A 49 0.25 14.01 -8.43
CA VAL A 49 1.66 13.90 -8.84
C VAL A 49 2.29 12.63 -8.28
N LYS A 50 2.01 12.28 -7.01
CA LYS A 50 2.48 11.03 -6.40
C LYS A 50 2.00 9.79 -7.15
N ILE A 51 0.74 9.74 -7.59
CA ILE A 51 0.21 8.61 -8.39
C ILE A 51 0.93 8.54 -9.74
N LEU A 52 1.14 9.68 -10.41
CA LEU A 52 1.87 9.72 -11.68
C LEU A 52 3.32 9.24 -11.51
N LEU A 53 4.00 9.66 -10.44
CA LEU A 53 5.34 9.19 -10.11
C LEU A 53 5.35 7.69 -9.79
N TYR A 54 4.35 7.19 -9.07
CA TYR A 54 4.22 5.76 -8.79
C TYR A 54 4.14 4.93 -10.09
N ILE A 55 3.28 5.34 -11.04
CA ILE A 55 3.14 4.70 -12.35
C ILE A 55 4.43 4.82 -13.15
N PHE A 56 5.05 6.00 -13.15
CA PHE A 56 6.30 6.26 -13.87
C PHE A 56 7.44 5.36 -13.37
N VAL A 57 7.64 5.27 -12.05
CA VAL A 57 8.68 4.41 -11.46
C VAL A 57 8.40 2.93 -11.73
N ALA A 58 7.14 2.49 -11.72
CA ALA A 58 6.78 1.13 -12.13
C ALA A 58 7.20 0.84 -13.58
N ALA A 59 6.95 1.79 -14.49
CA ALA A 59 7.38 1.68 -15.89
C ALA A 59 8.91 1.65 -16.02
N LEU A 60 9.65 2.41 -15.20
CA LEU A 60 11.12 2.35 -15.16
C LEU A 60 11.63 0.97 -14.74
N PHE A 61 11.01 0.32 -13.75
CA PHE A 61 11.39 -1.05 -13.36
C PHE A 61 11.09 -2.08 -14.46
N ALA A 62 10.00 -1.90 -15.21
CA ALA A 62 9.72 -2.74 -16.38
C ALA A 62 10.80 -2.56 -17.46
N LEU A 63 11.15 -1.31 -17.80
CA LEU A 63 12.17 -0.96 -18.80
C LEU A 63 13.60 -1.30 -18.37
N ALA A 64 13.85 -1.49 -17.08
CA ALA A 64 15.14 -1.97 -16.58
C ALA A 64 15.39 -3.45 -16.89
N THR A 65 14.40 -4.17 -17.42
CA THR A 65 14.50 -5.59 -17.78
C THR A 65 15.08 -5.75 -19.18
N LYS A 66 16.11 -6.58 -19.34
CA LYS A 66 16.63 -6.92 -20.67
C LYS A 66 15.54 -7.54 -21.54
N GLY A 67 15.41 -7.05 -22.77
CA GLY A 67 14.38 -7.47 -23.73
C GLY A 67 13.10 -6.61 -23.70
N ILE A 68 12.97 -5.68 -22.75
CA ILE A 68 11.90 -4.67 -22.73
C ILE A 68 12.51 -3.32 -23.11
N ASP A 69 12.37 -2.94 -24.38
CA ASP A 69 12.94 -1.71 -24.92
C ASP A 69 11.88 -0.71 -25.41
N GLY A 70 12.16 0.57 -25.16
CA GLY A 70 11.41 1.69 -25.70
C GLY A 70 10.19 2.10 -24.87
N PHE A 71 10.26 3.29 -24.27
CA PHE A 71 9.17 3.88 -23.49
C PHE A 71 7.86 4.01 -24.27
N GLY A 72 7.93 4.25 -25.59
CA GLY A 72 6.76 4.40 -26.46
C GLY A 72 6.09 3.09 -26.90
N ASN A 73 6.74 1.93 -26.72
CA ASN A 73 6.25 0.63 -27.21
C ASN A 73 5.37 -0.09 -26.18
N ILE A 74 4.56 0.66 -25.44
CA ILE A 74 3.78 0.16 -24.28
C ILE A 74 2.93 -1.06 -24.66
N SER A 75 2.30 -1.04 -25.83
CA SER A 75 1.44 -2.14 -26.30
C SER A 75 2.17 -3.48 -26.41
N ARG A 76 3.49 -3.48 -26.59
CA ARG A 76 4.30 -4.70 -26.76
C ARG A 76 4.78 -5.25 -25.43
N TRP A 77 5.32 -4.40 -24.55
CA TRP A 77 5.94 -4.88 -23.33
C TRP A 77 4.97 -5.00 -22.14
N TRP A 78 3.86 -4.25 -22.10
CA TRP A 78 2.99 -4.28 -20.91
C TRP A 78 2.31 -5.64 -20.68
N SER A 79 2.13 -6.43 -21.75
CA SER A 79 1.54 -7.76 -21.71
C SER A 79 2.53 -8.86 -21.31
N GLU A 80 3.82 -8.55 -21.21
CA GLU A 80 4.83 -9.51 -20.74
C GLU A 80 4.59 -9.82 -19.24
N PRO A 81 4.48 -11.11 -18.85
CA PRO A 81 4.19 -11.50 -17.47
C PRO A 81 5.18 -10.94 -16.43
N ILE A 82 6.47 -10.80 -16.80
CA ILE A 82 7.48 -10.20 -15.91
C ILE A 82 7.15 -8.77 -15.52
N VAL A 83 6.44 -8.02 -16.36
CA VAL A 83 6.01 -6.65 -16.04
C VAL A 83 4.98 -6.69 -14.93
N PHE A 84 4.00 -7.58 -15.02
CA PHE A 84 3.02 -7.76 -13.95
C PHE A 84 3.68 -8.20 -12.64
N GLU A 85 4.61 -9.15 -12.71
CA GLU A 85 5.39 -9.62 -11.56
C GLU A 85 6.18 -8.48 -10.89
N LYS A 86 6.94 -7.70 -11.66
CA LYS A 86 7.69 -6.54 -11.16
C LYS A 86 6.77 -5.47 -10.59
N VAL A 87 5.61 -5.20 -11.20
CA VAL A 87 4.64 -4.24 -10.66
C VAL A 87 4.11 -4.73 -9.31
N VAL A 88 3.79 -6.01 -9.15
CA VAL A 88 3.35 -6.58 -7.86
C VAL A 88 4.43 -6.40 -6.80
N LEU A 89 5.68 -6.79 -7.08
CA LEU A 89 6.79 -6.65 -6.13
C LEU A 89 7.12 -5.18 -5.82
N TYR A 90 7.05 -4.31 -6.82
CA TYR A 90 7.23 -2.87 -6.65
C TYR A 90 6.13 -2.29 -5.76
N THR A 91 4.88 -2.71 -5.95
CA THR A 91 3.78 -2.24 -5.10
C THR A 91 3.97 -2.70 -3.65
N MET A 92 4.40 -3.95 -3.44
CA MET A 92 4.76 -4.46 -2.11
C MET A 92 5.87 -3.63 -1.47
N LEU A 93 6.94 -3.31 -2.21
CA LEU A 93 8.02 -2.45 -1.76
C LEU A 93 7.52 -1.03 -1.41
N PHE A 94 6.72 -0.43 -2.28
CA PHE A 94 6.16 0.91 -2.12
C PHE A 94 5.32 1.03 -0.85
N GLU A 95 4.49 0.03 -0.57
CA GLU A 95 3.67 -0.04 0.65
C GLU A 95 4.53 -0.27 1.90
N VAL A 96 5.44 -1.27 1.88
CA VAL A 96 6.24 -1.64 3.06
C VAL A 96 7.30 -0.60 3.44
N VAL A 97 7.75 0.23 2.50
CA VAL A 97 8.62 1.39 2.80
C VAL A 97 7.82 2.55 3.40
N GLY A 98 6.50 2.58 3.18
CA GLY A 98 5.59 3.57 3.73
C GLY A 98 5.21 4.69 2.76
N PHE A 99 5.46 4.52 1.46
CA PHE A 99 5.02 5.46 0.42
C PHE A 99 3.57 5.23 -0.03
N GLY A 100 2.95 4.11 0.34
CA GLY A 100 1.58 3.78 0.01
C GLY A 100 0.49 4.65 0.66
N CYS A 101 -0.61 4.02 1.07
CA CYS A 101 -1.76 4.70 1.69
C CYS A 101 -1.40 5.41 3.01
N GLY A 102 -0.33 4.95 3.68
CA GLY A 102 0.15 5.51 4.94
C GLY A 102 0.90 6.83 4.83
N PHE A 103 1.06 7.42 3.65
CA PHE A 103 1.95 8.57 3.43
C PHE A 103 1.21 9.92 3.41
N GLY A 104 1.72 10.86 4.18
CA GLY A 104 1.46 12.29 4.03
C GLY A 104 0.21 12.85 4.74
N PRO A 105 -0.08 14.15 4.50
CA PRO A 105 -1.07 14.92 5.26
C PRO A 105 -2.52 14.41 5.18
N LEU A 106 -2.93 13.77 4.07
CA LEU A 106 -4.28 13.18 3.98
C LEU A 106 -4.47 11.98 4.93
N ASN A 107 -3.38 11.43 5.46
CA ASN A 107 -3.39 10.41 6.50
C ASN A 107 -2.96 10.99 7.87
N ASN A 108 -3.12 12.29 8.09
CA ASN A 108 -2.73 12.99 9.32
C ASN A 108 -1.23 12.82 9.69
N ARG A 109 -0.35 12.65 8.70
CA ARG A 109 1.10 12.59 8.89
C ARG A 109 1.78 13.77 8.21
N PHE A 110 2.21 14.73 9.01
CA PHE A 110 2.80 15.98 8.51
C PHE A 110 4.31 15.92 8.49
N PHE A 111 4.95 15.70 9.64
CA PHE A 111 6.41 15.60 9.73
C PHE A 111 6.83 14.64 10.87
N PRO A 112 7.47 13.50 10.56
CA PRO A 112 7.72 12.95 9.23
C PRO A 112 6.42 12.50 8.53
N PRO A 113 6.33 12.56 7.19
CA PRO A 113 5.13 12.17 6.44
C PRO A 113 4.93 10.65 6.36
N MET A 114 5.91 9.87 6.81
CA MET A 114 5.89 8.40 6.83
C MET A 114 6.51 7.87 8.11
N GLY A 115 6.05 6.69 8.55
CA GLY A 115 6.58 6.02 9.74
C GLY A 115 7.36 4.74 9.45
N SER A 116 6.87 3.92 8.51
CA SER A 116 7.30 2.55 8.23
C SER A 116 8.82 2.33 8.30
N ILE A 117 9.56 2.64 7.24
CA ILE A 117 11.01 2.40 7.18
C ILE A 117 11.80 3.12 8.29
N ILE A 118 11.31 4.29 8.73
CA ILE A 118 11.94 5.12 9.77
C ILE A 118 11.88 4.44 11.13
N TYR A 119 10.83 3.66 11.41
CA TYR A 119 10.64 2.96 12.67
C TYR A 119 11.15 1.53 12.61
N TRP A 120 10.93 0.82 11.51
CA TRP A 120 11.22 -0.62 11.42
C TRP A 120 12.69 -0.95 11.24
N LEU A 121 13.51 0.01 10.78
CA LEU A 121 14.97 -0.12 10.79
C LEU A 121 15.61 0.23 12.14
N ARG A 122 14.82 0.59 13.17
CA ARG A 122 15.33 0.98 14.48
C ARG A 122 14.98 -0.08 15.54
N PRO A 123 15.99 -0.67 16.22
CA PRO A 123 15.76 -1.49 17.40
C PRO A 123 15.03 -0.71 18.51
N GLY A 124 14.34 -1.43 19.40
CA GLY A 124 13.63 -0.85 20.54
C GLY A 124 12.28 -0.22 20.21
N THR A 125 11.82 -0.30 18.96
CA THR A 125 10.47 0.15 18.55
C THR A 125 9.41 -0.93 18.79
N ILE A 126 8.13 -0.55 18.85
CA ILE A 126 7.03 -1.49 19.16
C ILE A 126 6.73 -2.42 17.98
N ARG A 127 6.77 -3.74 18.20
CA ARG A 127 6.28 -4.79 17.28
C ARG A 127 5.06 -5.50 17.85
N LEU A 128 4.30 -6.14 16.96
CA LEU A 128 3.13 -6.92 17.36
C LEU A 128 3.22 -8.35 16.80
N PRO A 129 3.76 -9.31 17.59
CA PRO A 129 3.79 -10.70 17.16
C PRO A 129 2.36 -11.24 16.99
N PRO A 130 2.07 -12.05 15.94
CA PRO A 130 0.74 -12.60 15.71
C PRO A 130 0.34 -13.65 16.76
N TRP A 131 1.28 -14.48 17.21
CA TRP A 131 1.04 -15.54 18.20
C TRP A 131 2.20 -15.65 19.19
N PRO A 132 2.38 -14.66 20.09
CA PRO A 132 3.52 -14.60 21.01
C PRO A 132 3.66 -15.84 21.91
N ASP A 133 2.53 -16.47 22.27
CA ASP A 133 2.53 -17.63 23.16
C ASP A 133 2.76 -18.96 22.43
N ARG A 134 2.69 -18.98 21.09
CA ARG A 134 2.80 -20.21 20.30
C ARG A 134 4.07 -20.29 19.47
N VAL A 135 4.55 -19.19 18.90
CA VAL A 135 5.75 -19.21 18.04
C VAL A 135 6.98 -18.96 18.90
N PRO A 136 7.94 -19.90 18.96
CA PRO A 136 9.12 -19.75 19.80
C PRO A 136 9.93 -18.52 19.39
N LEU A 137 10.64 -17.93 20.36
CA LEU A 137 11.46 -16.73 20.22
C LEU A 137 10.69 -15.43 19.90
N THR A 138 9.37 -15.45 19.67
CA THR A 138 8.60 -14.26 19.27
C THR A 138 8.02 -13.43 20.42
N LYS A 139 8.14 -13.88 21.67
CA LYS A 139 7.62 -13.18 22.87
C LYS A 139 8.17 -11.76 23.02
N GLY A 140 7.38 -10.88 23.61
CA GLY A 140 7.70 -9.46 23.82
C GLY A 140 7.15 -8.53 22.75
N ASP A 141 7.25 -7.23 23.01
CA ASP A 141 6.66 -6.13 22.23
C ASP A 141 7.70 -5.19 21.62
N SER A 142 8.99 -5.36 21.92
CA SER A 142 10.08 -4.57 21.34
C SER A 142 10.75 -5.26 20.15
N ARG A 143 11.05 -4.52 19.08
CA ARG A 143 11.88 -4.96 17.94
C ARG A 143 13.32 -5.15 18.38
N GLY A 144 13.84 -6.35 18.19
CA GLY A 144 15.26 -6.66 18.33
C GLY A 144 16.01 -6.54 17.00
N PRO A 145 17.34 -6.77 17.01
CA PRO A 145 18.18 -6.72 15.82
C PRO A 145 17.75 -7.70 14.71
N VAL A 146 17.25 -8.88 15.08
CA VAL A 146 16.75 -9.89 14.11
C VAL A 146 15.54 -9.36 13.35
N ASP A 147 14.63 -8.64 14.01
CA ASP A 147 13.43 -8.08 13.38
C ASP A 147 13.82 -7.01 12.34
N VAL A 148 14.76 -6.15 12.72
CA VAL A 148 15.33 -5.11 11.87
C VAL A 148 16.05 -5.73 10.67
N LEU A 149 16.84 -6.79 10.89
CA LEU A 149 17.55 -7.49 9.83
C LEU A 149 16.58 -8.16 8.84
N LEU A 150 15.55 -8.84 9.33
CA LEU A 150 14.53 -9.47 8.47
C LEU A 150 13.79 -8.43 7.62
N TYR A 151 13.41 -7.30 8.21
CA TYR A 151 12.80 -6.20 7.47
C TYR A 151 13.74 -5.61 6.41
N GLY A 152 14.98 -5.30 6.79
CA GLY A 152 16.00 -4.80 5.86
C GLY A 152 16.27 -5.77 4.71
N ALA A 153 16.40 -7.07 5.02
CA ALA A 153 16.59 -8.12 4.03
C ALA A 153 15.41 -8.23 3.06
N LEU A 154 14.16 -8.11 3.55
CA LEU A 154 12.97 -8.07 2.68
C LEU A 154 13.03 -6.90 1.71
N VAL A 155 13.32 -5.69 2.20
CA VAL A 155 13.45 -4.49 1.37
C VAL A 155 14.55 -4.65 0.32
N VAL A 156 15.72 -5.16 0.72
CA VAL A 156 16.84 -5.40 -0.20
C VAL A 156 16.47 -6.45 -1.25
N MET A 157 15.85 -7.58 -0.85
CA MET A 157 15.46 -8.61 -1.82
C MET A 157 14.40 -8.14 -2.80
N LEU A 158 13.45 -7.31 -2.38
CA LEU A 158 12.49 -6.69 -3.29
C LEU A 158 13.20 -5.80 -4.32
N ILE A 159 14.18 -4.99 -3.89
CA ILE A 159 14.98 -4.16 -4.80
C ILE A 159 15.79 -5.04 -5.76
N VAL A 160 16.47 -6.07 -5.27
CA VAL A 160 17.23 -7.02 -6.10
C VAL A 160 16.34 -7.68 -7.14
N ALA A 161 15.14 -8.14 -6.76
CA ALA A 161 14.18 -8.74 -7.68
C ALA A 161 13.72 -7.75 -8.76
N LEU A 162 13.49 -6.49 -8.42
CA LEU A 162 13.08 -5.45 -9.37
C LEU A 162 14.14 -5.15 -10.43
N PHE A 163 15.43 -5.22 -10.06
CA PHE A 163 16.56 -5.03 -10.98
C PHE A 163 17.04 -6.33 -11.64
N SER A 164 16.40 -7.46 -11.36
CA SER A 164 16.77 -8.73 -11.97
C SER A 164 16.11 -8.92 -13.34
N ASP A 165 16.79 -9.68 -14.19
CA ASP A 165 16.34 -10.01 -15.54
C ASP A 165 15.50 -11.29 -15.57
N GLY A 166 14.74 -11.47 -16.65
CA GLY A 166 13.97 -12.68 -16.89
C GLY A 166 14.84 -13.90 -17.16
N THR A 167 14.30 -15.08 -16.89
CA THR A 167 14.97 -16.38 -17.05
C THR A 167 14.88 -16.97 -18.46
N GLY A 168 14.24 -16.28 -19.40
CA GLY A 168 14.11 -16.68 -20.79
C GLY A 168 12.68 -17.09 -21.20
N PRO A 169 12.46 -17.35 -22.49
CA PRO A 169 11.12 -17.44 -23.07
C PRO A 169 10.31 -18.61 -22.48
N ILE A 170 9.01 -18.38 -22.26
CA ILE A 170 8.05 -19.41 -21.87
C ILE A 170 7.13 -19.68 -23.08
N PRO A 171 7.33 -20.79 -23.84
CA PRO A 171 6.58 -21.05 -25.07
C PRO A 171 5.07 -21.12 -24.86
N ALA A 172 4.63 -21.68 -23.73
CA ALA A 172 3.22 -21.81 -23.38
C ALA A 172 2.50 -20.46 -23.20
N LEU A 173 3.24 -19.37 -22.98
CA LEU A 173 2.72 -18.02 -22.82
C LEU A 173 3.06 -17.12 -24.02
N GLY A 174 3.83 -17.61 -24.99
CA GLY A 174 4.29 -16.81 -26.14
C GLY A 174 5.18 -15.62 -25.74
N THR A 175 5.94 -15.76 -24.65
CA THR A 175 6.76 -14.67 -24.07
C THR A 175 8.21 -14.80 -24.50
N GLU A 176 8.87 -13.67 -24.76
CA GLU A 176 10.29 -13.63 -25.15
C GLU A 176 11.22 -13.49 -23.94
N VAL A 177 10.77 -12.79 -22.89
CA VAL A 177 11.58 -12.41 -21.73
C VAL A 177 11.46 -13.39 -20.56
N GLY A 178 10.29 -14.01 -20.41
CA GLY A 178 9.99 -14.94 -19.32
C GLY A 178 9.56 -14.26 -18.04
N LEU A 179 10.02 -14.80 -16.91
CA LEU A 179 9.73 -14.36 -15.54
C LEU A 179 11.01 -14.28 -14.71
N LEU A 180 10.91 -13.63 -13.55
CA LEU A 180 12.00 -13.57 -12.59
C LEU A 180 12.43 -14.98 -12.14
N PRO A 181 13.69 -15.14 -11.70
CA PRO A 181 14.15 -16.38 -11.11
C PRO A 181 13.31 -16.79 -9.90
N THR A 182 12.78 -18.02 -9.91
CA THR A 182 11.87 -18.53 -8.87
C THR A 182 12.45 -18.41 -7.46
N TRP A 183 13.77 -18.56 -7.31
CA TRP A 183 14.45 -18.41 -6.02
C TRP A 183 14.28 -17.01 -5.40
N GLN A 184 14.16 -15.96 -6.21
CA GLN A 184 13.94 -14.60 -5.73
C GLN A 184 12.54 -14.45 -5.14
N ILE A 185 11.54 -15.03 -5.81
CA ILE A 185 10.16 -15.03 -5.34
C ILE A 185 10.02 -15.84 -4.05
N VAL A 186 10.64 -17.02 -4.00
CA VAL A 186 10.71 -17.83 -2.77
C VAL A 186 11.40 -17.05 -1.65
N ALA A 187 12.52 -16.38 -1.93
CA ALA A 187 13.22 -15.59 -0.92
C ALA A 187 12.35 -14.44 -0.38
N VAL A 188 11.66 -13.70 -1.26
CA VAL A 188 10.71 -12.64 -0.85
C VAL A 188 9.59 -13.21 0.02
N LEU A 189 8.98 -14.33 -0.38
CA LEU A 189 7.90 -14.98 0.37
C LEU A 189 8.38 -15.48 1.74
N VAL A 190 9.54 -16.11 1.82
CA VAL A 190 10.13 -16.58 3.07
C VAL A 190 10.46 -15.41 3.98
N LEU A 191 11.09 -14.35 3.47
CA LEU A 191 11.41 -13.16 4.25
C LEU A 191 10.14 -12.45 4.75
N LEU A 192 9.12 -12.34 3.90
CA LEU A 192 7.82 -11.78 4.27
C LEU A 192 7.14 -12.61 5.37
N ALA A 193 7.16 -13.95 5.25
CA ALA A 193 6.58 -14.85 6.24
C ALA A 193 7.33 -14.77 7.59
N LEU A 194 8.67 -14.82 7.57
CA LEU A 194 9.51 -14.71 8.76
C LEU A 194 9.33 -13.34 9.43
N ALA A 195 9.35 -12.25 8.66
CA ALA A 195 9.08 -10.92 9.19
C ALA A 195 7.67 -10.80 9.78
N GLY A 196 6.65 -11.36 9.11
CA GLY A 196 5.26 -11.37 9.56
C GLY A 196 5.02 -12.18 10.83
N LEU A 197 5.71 -13.32 10.99
CA LEU A 197 5.67 -14.14 12.21
C LEU A 197 6.32 -13.45 13.40
N ARG A 198 7.26 -12.54 13.15
CA ARG A 198 7.92 -11.74 14.19
C ARG A 198 7.15 -10.46 14.51
N ASP A 199 6.58 -9.83 13.48
CA ASP A 199 5.83 -8.59 13.54
C ASP A 199 4.76 -8.54 12.44
N LYS A 200 3.51 -8.79 12.82
CA LYS A 200 2.41 -8.84 11.85
C LYS A 200 2.14 -7.49 11.18
N VAL A 201 2.60 -6.38 11.78
CA VAL A 201 2.44 -5.05 11.20
C VAL A 201 3.18 -4.93 9.88
N ILE A 202 4.36 -5.55 9.76
CA ILE A 202 5.14 -5.55 8.51
C ILE A 202 4.40 -6.34 7.42
N PHE A 203 3.85 -7.51 7.76
CA PHE A 203 3.07 -8.31 6.82
C PHE A 203 1.83 -7.57 6.30
N LEU A 204 1.07 -6.95 7.20
CA LEU A 204 -0.11 -6.16 6.85
C LEU A 204 0.25 -4.92 6.03
N ALA A 205 1.35 -4.25 6.37
CA ALA A 205 1.83 -3.10 5.62
C ALA A 205 2.32 -3.47 4.23
N ALA A 206 2.98 -4.61 4.06
CA ALA A 206 3.34 -5.17 2.76
C ALA A 206 2.12 -5.69 1.98
N ARG A 207 0.91 -5.67 2.58
CA ARG A 207 -0.31 -6.28 2.05
C ARG A 207 -0.07 -7.71 1.60
N GLY A 208 0.53 -8.50 2.49
CA GLY A 208 0.93 -9.89 2.20
C GLY A 208 -0.24 -10.77 1.74
N GLU A 209 -1.46 -10.45 2.15
CA GLU A 209 -2.69 -11.11 1.68
C GLU A 209 -3.00 -10.84 0.19
N VAL A 210 -2.54 -9.71 -0.36
CA VAL A 210 -2.72 -9.31 -1.76
C VAL A 210 -1.47 -9.63 -2.58
N TYR A 211 -0.35 -8.97 -2.28
CA TYR A 211 0.85 -9.10 -3.11
C TYR A 211 1.63 -10.37 -2.80
N GLY A 212 1.55 -10.89 -1.57
CA GLY A 212 2.11 -12.19 -1.23
C GLY A 212 1.36 -13.33 -1.91
N SER A 213 0.03 -13.25 -2.04
CA SER A 213 -0.75 -14.26 -2.79
C SER A 213 -0.47 -14.22 -4.29
N PHE A 214 -0.26 -13.05 -4.89
CA PHE A 214 0.26 -12.94 -6.26
C PHE A 214 1.68 -13.51 -6.40
N ALA A 215 2.57 -13.23 -5.44
CA ALA A 215 3.92 -13.82 -5.45
C ALA A 215 3.89 -15.35 -5.37
N VAL A 216 2.95 -15.94 -4.61
CA VAL A 216 2.71 -17.40 -4.63
C VAL A 216 2.25 -17.87 -6.02
N ALA A 217 1.41 -17.10 -6.71
CA ALA A 217 0.97 -17.44 -8.07
C ALA A 217 2.15 -17.50 -9.07
N PHE A 218 3.21 -16.71 -8.86
CA PHE A 218 4.41 -16.73 -9.71
C PHE A 218 5.31 -17.96 -9.47
N LEU A 219 5.03 -18.78 -8.45
CA LEU A 219 5.74 -20.05 -8.23
C LEU A 219 5.24 -21.20 -9.12
N PHE A 220 4.09 -21.03 -9.79
CA PHE A 220 3.60 -22.00 -10.75
C PHE A 220 4.39 -21.95 -12.07
N ALA A 221 4.12 -22.87 -13.00
CA ALA A 221 4.82 -22.96 -14.27
C ALA A 221 3.87 -22.82 -15.46
N GLY A 222 4.36 -22.28 -16.58
CA GLY A 222 3.60 -22.16 -17.82
C GLY A 222 2.30 -21.35 -17.66
N VAL A 223 1.19 -21.87 -18.19
CA VAL A 223 -0.12 -21.17 -18.19
C VAL A 223 -0.71 -21.03 -16.79
N ASP A 224 -0.34 -21.91 -15.86
CA ASP A 224 -0.91 -21.95 -14.51
C ASP A 224 -0.61 -20.67 -13.71
N ILE A 225 0.46 -19.95 -14.07
CA ILE A 225 0.84 -18.67 -13.47
C ILE A 225 -0.28 -17.63 -13.67
N ILE A 226 -0.75 -17.50 -14.92
CA ILE A 226 -1.80 -16.55 -15.27
C ILE A 226 -3.14 -17.00 -14.69
N LEU A 227 -3.42 -18.30 -14.69
CA LEU A 227 -4.63 -18.84 -14.08
C LEU A 227 -4.67 -18.56 -12.58
N ALA A 228 -3.58 -18.87 -11.86
CA ALA A 228 -3.45 -18.61 -10.43
C ALA A 228 -3.58 -17.11 -10.12
N ALA A 229 -2.93 -16.24 -10.89
CA ALA A 229 -3.06 -14.79 -10.72
C ALA A 229 -4.51 -14.31 -10.93
N LYS A 230 -5.22 -14.82 -11.94
CA LYS A 230 -6.64 -14.50 -12.15
C LYS A 230 -7.51 -14.96 -10.99
N LEU A 231 -7.28 -16.16 -10.46
CA LEU A 231 -8.01 -16.70 -9.31
C LEU A 231 -7.75 -15.86 -8.04
N VAL A 232 -6.50 -15.46 -7.79
CA VAL A 232 -6.15 -14.55 -6.69
C VAL A 232 -6.91 -13.23 -6.84
N CYS A 233 -6.89 -12.63 -8.03
CA CYS A 233 -7.61 -11.40 -8.32
C CYS A 233 -9.12 -11.57 -8.04
N MET A 234 -9.74 -12.61 -8.60
CA MET A 234 -11.15 -12.92 -8.38
C MET A 234 -11.48 -13.05 -6.89
N ALA A 235 -10.68 -13.81 -6.12
CA ALA A 235 -10.89 -13.99 -4.69
C ALA A 235 -10.83 -12.65 -3.92
N ILE A 236 -9.86 -11.80 -4.24
CA ILE A 236 -9.72 -10.46 -3.62
C ILE A 236 -10.94 -9.59 -3.92
N TRP A 237 -11.36 -9.51 -5.19
CA TRP A 237 -12.49 -8.68 -5.60
C TRP A 237 -13.82 -9.17 -5.05
N MET A 238 -14.03 -10.50 -5.01
CA MET A 238 -15.21 -11.08 -4.34
C MET A 238 -15.21 -10.80 -2.85
N GLY A 239 -14.09 -11.03 -2.15
CA GLY A 239 -13.97 -10.73 -0.72
C GLY A 239 -14.21 -9.25 -0.41
N ALA A 240 -13.64 -8.35 -1.23
CA ALA A 240 -13.87 -6.92 -1.13
C ALA A 240 -15.35 -6.56 -1.33
N ALA A 241 -16.04 -7.16 -2.30
CA ALA A 241 -17.46 -6.93 -2.52
C ALA A 241 -18.31 -7.44 -1.33
N THR A 242 -18.04 -8.65 -0.84
CA THR A 242 -18.75 -9.24 0.30
C THR A 242 -18.56 -8.43 1.57
N SER A 243 -17.37 -7.84 1.80
CA SER A 243 -17.10 -7.00 2.97
C SER A 243 -18.00 -5.75 3.07
N LYS A 244 -18.57 -5.32 1.94
CA LYS A 244 -19.49 -4.18 1.86
C LYS A 244 -20.92 -4.53 2.32
N ILE A 245 -21.25 -5.83 2.38
CA ILE A 245 -22.57 -6.33 2.79
C ILE A 245 -22.63 -6.40 4.33
N THR A 246 -22.44 -5.26 4.99
CA THR A 246 -22.48 -5.17 6.46
C THR A 246 -23.23 -3.91 6.90
N ARG A 247 -23.79 -3.95 8.11
CA ARG A 247 -24.41 -2.77 8.73
C ARG A 247 -23.41 -1.64 9.01
N HIS A 248 -22.10 -1.95 9.00
CA HIS A 248 -21.05 -0.99 9.24
C HIS A 248 -20.69 -0.16 8.00
N PHE A 249 -20.80 -0.76 6.80
CA PHE A 249 -20.35 -0.13 5.56
C PHE A 249 -20.99 1.24 5.23
N PRO A 250 -22.29 1.51 5.55
CA PRO A 250 -22.86 2.84 5.38
C PRO A 250 -22.11 3.96 6.13
N PHE A 251 -21.55 3.67 7.31
CA PHE A 251 -20.74 4.63 8.07
C PHE A 251 -19.36 4.87 7.43
N VAL A 252 -18.83 3.88 6.71
CA VAL A 252 -17.61 4.05 5.90
C VAL A 252 -17.91 4.97 4.71
N ILE A 253 -19.03 4.75 4.02
CA ILE A 253 -19.43 5.61 2.90
C ILE A 253 -19.64 7.06 3.34
N SER A 254 -20.30 7.30 4.48
CA SER A 254 -20.50 8.68 4.97
C SER A 254 -19.17 9.41 5.19
N THR A 255 -18.17 8.73 5.78
CA THR A 255 -16.83 9.31 5.96
C THR A 255 -16.07 9.50 4.64
N MET A 256 -16.17 8.55 3.69
CA MET A 256 -15.57 8.70 2.36
C MET A 256 -16.18 9.86 1.58
N MET A 257 -17.51 10.02 1.64
CA MET A 257 -18.22 11.12 0.97
C MET A 257 -17.83 12.47 1.56
N SER A 258 -17.72 12.59 2.89
CA SER A 258 -17.28 13.83 3.54
C SER A 258 -15.88 14.29 3.10
N ASN A 259 -14.99 13.34 2.80
CA ASN A 259 -13.63 13.63 2.33
C ASN A 259 -13.51 13.71 0.80
N SER A 260 -14.62 13.67 0.06
CA SER A 260 -14.57 13.75 -1.39
C SER A 260 -14.07 15.13 -1.84
N PRO A 261 -13.07 15.19 -2.74
CA PRO A 261 -12.66 16.47 -3.34
C PRO A 261 -13.70 17.02 -4.32
N VAL A 262 -14.63 16.18 -4.80
CA VAL A 262 -15.58 16.52 -5.87
C VAL A 262 -17.02 16.66 -5.36
N MET A 263 -17.46 15.77 -4.46
CA MET A 263 -18.84 15.74 -3.97
C MET A 263 -18.95 16.40 -2.60
N ARG A 264 -19.37 17.66 -2.58
CA ARG A 264 -19.61 18.44 -1.34
C ARG A 264 -20.97 19.12 -1.35
N PRO A 265 -22.04 18.34 -1.13
CA PRO A 265 -23.37 18.91 -1.09
C PRO A 265 -23.51 19.81 0.14
N ARG A 266 -23.61 21.12 -0.09
CA ARG A 266 -23.99 22.11 0.94
C ARG A 266 -25.50 22.13 1.22
N PHE A 267 -26.26 21.31 0.50
CA PHE A 267 -27.73 21.29 0.49
C PHE A 267 -28.34 20.00 1.06
N LEU A 268 -27.51 19.05 1.51
CA LEU A 268 -27.92 17.88 2.31
C LEU A 268 -27.80 18.21 3.81
#